data_AF-A0A7C4UFL6-F1
#
_entry.id   AF-A0A7C4UFL6-F1
#
_cell.length_a   1.000
_cell.length_b   1.000
_cell.length_c   1.000
_cell.angle_alpha   90.00
_cell.angle_beta   90.00
_cell.angle_gamma   90.00
#
_symmetry.space_group_name_H-M   'P 1'
#
loop_
_entity.id
_entity.type
_entity.pdbx_description
1 polymer ?
#
loop_
_entity_poly.entity_id
_entity_poly.type
_entity_poly.pdbx_seq_one_letter_code
_entity_poly.pdbx_strand_id
1 'polypeptide(L)'
;MDLNLDRVRENVANATTEDLLDRVTVFRNGMEPAALEIIEKELRRREVSSEAIQDHWENRRSRALVQDRVAVRCSFCDRPAVSHRWGWYRFWRKIPLLPWRFVCCEVHLTNPPAR
;
A
#
# COMPACT_ATOMS: atom_id res chain seq x y z
N MET A 1 3.06 -4.40 -21.16
CA MET A 1 2.18 -3.31 -20.69
C MET A 1 3.07 -2.07 -20.62
N ASP A 2 2.80 -1.04 -21.43
CA ASP A 2 3.67 0.14 -21.45
C ASP A 2 3.50 0.96 -20.17
N LEU A 3 4.60 1.09 -19.41
CA LEU A 3 4.64 1.94 -18.23
C LEU A 3 4.67 3.40 -18.69
N ASN A 4 3.56 4.13 -18.53
CA ASN A 4 3.54 5.56 -18.80
C ASN A 4 4.29 6.31 -17.69
N LEU A 5 5.56 6.62 -17.96
CA LEU A 5 6.47 7.25 -17.00
C LEU A 5 5.99 8.62 -16.50
N ASP A 6 5.30 9.40 -17.34
CA ASP A 6 4.83 10.73 -16.95
C ASP A 6 3.71 10.63 -15.91
N ARG A 7 2.78 9.69 -16.11
CA ARG A 7 1.75 9.39 -15.11
C ARG A 7 2.36 8.86 -13.82
N VAL A 8 3.41 8.05 -13.88
CA VAL A 8 4.11 7.57 -12.68
C VAL A 8 4.73 8.74 -11.91
N ARG A 9 5.42 9.67 -12.60
CA ARG A 9 6.02 10.86 -11.98
C ARG A 9 4.98 11.73 -11.28
N GLU A 10 3.85 11.98 -11.93
CA GLU A 10 2.76 12.77 -11.33
C GLU A 10 2.19 12.12 -10.07
N ASN A 11 1.94 10.80 -10.12
CA ASN A 11 1.48 10.07 -8.94
C ASN A 11 2.50 10.10 -7.80
N VAL A 12 3.79 9.97 -8.12
CA VAL A 12 4.86 9.99 -7.14
C VAL A 12 5.02 11.37 -6.50
N ALA A 13 4.91 12.44 -7.29
CA ALA A 13 4.98 13.82 -6.78
C ALA A 13 3.83 14.13 -5.81
N ASN A 14 2.62 13.62 -6.08
CA ASN A 14 1.44 13.84 -5.25
C ASN A 14 1.30 12.85 -4.08
N ALA A 15 2.03 11.73 -4.09
CA ALA A 15 1.97 10.73 -3.04
C ALA A 15 2.60 11.23 -1.72
N THR A 16 2.09 10.73 -0.60
CA THR A 16 2.68 10.99 0.71
C THR A 16 3.99 10.24 0.87
N THR A 17 4.87 10.71 1.76
CA THR A 17 6.15 10.03 2.02
C THR A 17 5.94 8.62 2.56
N GLU A 18 4.93 8.39 3.41
CA GLU A 18 4.59 7.06 3.92
C GLU A 18 4.19 6.09 2.79
N ASP A 19 3.38 6.53 1.83
CA ASP A 19 2.98 5.71 0.68
C ASP A 19 4.17 5.39 -0.23
N LEU A 20 5.07 6.36 -0.46
CA LEU A 20 6.30 6.10 -1.22
C LEU A 20 7.23 5.11 -0.50
N LEU A 21 7.36 5.22 0.83
CA LEU A 21 8.10 4.28 1.65
C LEU A 21 7.53 2.87 1.55
N ASP A 22 6.21 2.70 1.71
CA ASP A 22 5.53 1.40 1.56
C ASP A 22 5.79 0.78 0.17
N ARG A 23 5.84 1.60 -0.88
CA ARG A 23 6.08 1.16 -2.25
C ARG A 23 7.50 0.63 -2.50
N VAL A 24 8.53 1.30 -1.98
CA VAL A 24 9.94 0.88 -2.18
C VAL A 24 10.41 -0.20 -1.22
N THR A 25 9.62 -0.47 -0.18
CA THR A 25 9.90 -1.49 0.84
C THR A 25 8.94 -2.67 0.71
N VAL A 26 7.71 -2.52 1.20
CA VAL A 26 6.71 -3.57 1.36
C VAL A 26 6.16 -4.06 0.02
N PHE A 27 5.90 -3.16 -0.92
CA PHE A 27 5.37 -3.52 -2.25
C PHE A 27 6.44 -3.69 -3.33
N ARG A 28 7.73 -3.65 -2.98
CA ARG A 28 8.85 -3.65 -3.94
C ARG A 28 8.77 -4.80 -4.95
N ASN A 29 8.40 -6.00 -4.49
CA ASN A 29 8.32 -7.21 -5.32
C ASN A 29 7.20 -7.18 -6.38
N GLY A 30 6.19 -6.32 -6.21
CA GLY A 30 5.08 -6.20 -7.15
C GLY A 30 5.20 -5.00 -8.10
N MET A 31 6.38 -4.36 -8.15
CA MET A 31 6.58 -3.09 -8.84
C MET A 31 7.61 -3.22 -9.96
N GLU A 32 7.38 -2.47 -11.04
CA GLU A 32 8.31 -2.36 -12.15
C GLU A 32 9.59 -1.62 -11.71
N PRO A 33 10.80 -2.09 -12.07
CA PRO A 33 12.06 -1.46 -11.68
C PRO A 33 12.15 0.03 -12.03
N ALA A 34 11.66 0.41 -13.22
CA ALA A 34 11.64 1.81 -13.66
C ALA A 34 10.76 2.71 -12.77
N ALA A 35 9.69 2.16 -12.18
CA ALA A 35 8.86 2.89 -11.22
C ALA A 35 9.57 3.06 -9.87
N LEU A 36 10.30 2.03 -9.42
CA LEU A 36 11.10 2.10 -8.18
C LEU A 36 12.17 3.19 -8.26
N GLU A 37 12.86 3.31 -9.39
CA GLU A 37 13.86 4.37 -9.58
C GLU A 37 13.27 5.79 -9.46
N ILE A 38 12.07 6.00 -9.99
CA ILE A 38 11.38 7.29 -9.88
C ILE A 38 11.03 7.59 -8.42
N ILE A 39 10.55 6.59 -7.69
CA ILE A 39 10.17 6.76 -6.29
C ILE A 39 11.39 7.00 -5.40
N GLU A 40 12.47 6.24 -5.58
CA GLU A 40 13.71 6.42 -4.82
C GLU A 40 14.34 7.81 -5.08
N LYS A 41 14.21 8.34 -6.31
CA LYS A 41 14.60 9.74 -6.61
C LYS A 41 13.75 10.75 -5.85
N GLU A 42 12.43 10.56 -5.82
CA GLU A 42 11.54 11.46 -5.08
C GLU A 42 11.76 11.38 -3.56
N LEU A 43 11.98 10.19 -3.00
CA LEU A 43 12.32 10.03 -1.58
C LEU A 43 13.62 10.75 -1.21
N ARG A 44 14.66 10.62 -2.06
CA ARG A 44 15.91 11.38 -1.89
C ARG A 44 15.70 12.89 -1.98
N ARG A 45 14.86 13.36 -2.91
CA ARG A 45 14.49 14.78 -3.01
C ARG A 45 13.79 15.30 -1.76
N ARG A 46 13.05 14.43 -1.06
CA ARG A 46 12.40 14.71 0.24
C ARG A 46 13.32 14.48 1.44
N GLU A 47 14.62 14.30 1.20
CA GLU A 47 15.65 14.10 2.22
C GLU A 47 15.40 12.87 3.12
N VAL A 48 14.67 11.88 2.61
CA VAL A 48 14.48 10.60 3.31
C VAL A 48 15.75 9.78 3.19
N SER A 49 16.38 9.48 4.33
CA SER A 49 17.61 8.70 4.39
C SER A 49 17.38 7.22 4.08
N SER A 50 18.42 6.54 3.61
CA SER A 50 18.38 5.09 3.43
C SER A 50 18.12 4.34 4.74
N GLU A 51 18.57 4.91 5.88
CA GLU A 51 18.28 4.38 7.21
C GLU A 51 16.78 4.43 7.52
N ALA A 52 16.11 5.55 7.24
CA ALA A 52 14.66 5.65 7.42
C ALA A 52 13.88 4.66 6.52
N ILE A 53 14.38 4.37 5.32
CA ILE A 53 13.81 3.34 4.44
C ILE A 53 13.98 1.94 5.05
N GLN A 54 15.17 1.63 5.57
CA GLN A 54 15.46 0.36 6.21
C GLN A 54 14.63 0.16 7.48
N ASP A 55 14.57 1.17 8.35
CA ASP A 55 13.75 1.15 9.56
C ASP A 55 12.28 0.93 9.22
N HIS A 56 11.77 1.60 8.19
CA HIS A 56 10.39 1.42 7.72
C HIS A 56 10.15 -0.02 7.24
N TRP A 57 11.09 -0.59 6.48
CA TRP A 57 11.02 -1.97 6.03
C TRP A 57 11.00 -2.95 7.21
N GLU A 58 11.91 -2.80 8.17
CA GLU A 58 12.00 -3.68 9.33
C GLU A 58 10.74 -3.66 10.19
N ASN A 59 10.18 -2.46 10.40
CA ASN A 59 8.96 -2.27 11.18
C ASN A 59 7.72 -2.89 10.52
N ARG A 60 7.66 -2.95 9.18
CA ARG A 60 6.46 -3.36 8.44
C ARG A 60 6.50 -4.79 7.92
N ARG A 61 7.68 -5.29 7.53
CA ARG A 61 7.82 -6.58 6.80
C ARG A 61 7.24 -7.78 7.53
N SER A 62 7.33 -7.80 8.86
CA SER A 62 6.85 -8.92 9.68
C SER A 62 5.34 -8.90 9.90
N ARG A 63 4.68 -7.77 9.66
CA ARG A 63 3.25 -7.55 9.92
C ARG A 63 2.41 -7.57 8.64
N ALA A 64 3.00 -7.25 7.50
CA ALA A 64 2.29 -7.22 6.23
C ALA A 64 1.85 -8.63 5.82
N LEU A 65 0.59 -8.75 5.38
CA LEU A 65 0.10 -9.94 4.69
C LEU A 65 0.76 -10.02 3.32
N VAL A 66 1.32 -11.18 3.01
CA VAL A 66 2.00 -11.46 1.75
C VAL A 66 1.24 -12.56 1.02
N GLN A 67 0.96 -12.33 -0.26
CA GLN A 67 0.41 -13.31 -1.19
C GLN A 67 1.34 -13.39 -2.40
N ASP A 68 1.77 -14.60 -2.77
CA ASP A 68 2.67 -14.82 -3.91
C ASP A 68 3.95 -13.95 -3.87
N ARG A 69 4.53 -13.78 -2.67
CA ARG A 69 5.72 -12.94 -2.38
C ARG A 69 5.51 -11.43 -2.54
N VAL A 70 4.28 -10.98 -2.78
CA VAL A 70 3.92 -9.56 -2.87
C VAL A 70 3.02 -9.21 -1.68
N ALA A 71 3.29 -8.08 -1.04
CA ALA A 71 2.41 -7.61 0.02
C ALA A 71 1.02 -7.24 -0.52
N VAL A 72 -0.01 -7.59 0.23
CA VAL A 72 -1.40 -7.33 -0.14
C VAL A 72 -1.79 -5.92 0.31
N ARG A 73 -2.48 -5.17 -0.55
CA ARG A 73 -3.02 -3.85 -0.20
C ARG A 73 -4.29 -3.99 0.64
N CYS A 74 -4.50 -3.01 1.51
CA CYS A 74 -5.75 -2.88 2.24
C CYS A 74 -6.93 -2.74 1.26
N SER A 75 -8.06 -3.37 1.57
CA SER A 75 -9.28 -3.26 0.76
C SER A 75 -9.86 -1.84 0.71
N PHE A 76 -9.37 -0.91 1.55
CA PHE A 76 -9.93 0.42 1.78
C PHE A 76 -8.94 1.58 1.51
N CYS A 77 -7.64 1.31 1.38
CA CYS A 77 -6.62 2.30 1.07
C CYS A 77 -5.35 1.63 0.50
N ASP A 78 -4.36 2.42 0.11
CA ASP A 78 -3.11 1.90 -0.48
C ASP A 78 -2.11 1.32 0.53
N ARG A 79 -2.38 1.43 1.83
CA ARG A 79 -1.52 0.88 2.89
C ARG A 79 -1.45 -0.66 2.84
N PRO A 80 -0.35 -1.29 3.29
CA PRO A 80 -0.26 -2.73 3.39
C PRO A 80 -1.29 -3.30 4.37
N ALA A 81 -1.95 -4.37 3.97
CA ALA A 81 -2.84 -5.12 4.84
C ALA A 81 -2.02 -5.93 5.85
N VAL A 82 -2.54 -6.03 7.07
CA VAL A 82 -1.91 -6.77 8.18
C VAL A 82 -2.79 -7.88 8.73
N SER A 83 -4.10 -7.85 8.46
CA SER A 83 -5.04 -8.86 8.95
C SER A 83 -6.26 -9.04 8.05
N HIS A 84 -6.91 -10.20 8.18
CA HIS A 84 -8.18 -10.49 7.54
C HIS A 84 -9.33 -10.11 8.46
N ARG A 85 -10.40 -9.58 7.87
CA ARG A 85 -11.63 -9.25 8.57
C ARG A 85 -12.84 -9.75 7.80
N TRP A 86 -13.81 -10.29 8.53
CA TRP A 86 -15.14 -10.55 7.99
C TRP A 86 -15.99 -9.29 8.01
N GLY A 87 -16.68 -9.04 6.91
CA GLY A 87 -17.63 -7.96 6.78
C GLY A 87 -18.75 -8.35 5.81
N TRP A 88 -19.70 -7.45 5.64
CA TRP A 88 -20.75 -7.60 4.64
C TRP A 88 -20.42 -6.72 3.45
N TYR A 89 -20.45 -7.30 2.25
CA TYR A 89 -20.47 -6.51 1.04
C TYR A 89 -21.86 -5.87 0.92
N ARG A 90 -21.91 -4.53 0.86
CA ARG A 90 -23.17 -3.78 0.79
C ARG A 90 -23.40 -3.21 -0.62
N PHE A 91 -24.59 -3.44 -1.16
CA PHE A 91 -25.05 -2.73 -2.35
C PHE A 91 -25.52 -1.32 -1.97
N TRP A 92 -25.05 -0.32 -2.72
CA TRP A 92 -25.38 1.10 -2.50
C TRP A 92 -25.18 1.57 -1.04
N ARG A 93 -24.16 1.02 -0.35
CA ARG A 93 -23.84 1.28 1.06
C ARG A 93 -24.95 1.00 2.08
N LYS A 94 -26.06 0.36 1.67
CA LYS A 94 -27.23 0.17 2.53
C LYS A 94 -27.55 -1.31 2.74
N ILE A 95 -27.59 -2.10 1.67
CA ILE A 95 -28.12 -3.47 1.72
C ILE A 95 -26.98 -4.49 1.85
N PRO A 96 -26.81 -5.17 3.00
CA PRO A 96 -25.82 -6.24 3.15
C PRO A 96 -26.22 -7.44 2.31
N LEU A 97 -25.46 -7.73 1.25
CA LEU A 97 -25.79 -8.79 0.29
C LEU A 97 -25.14 -10.11 0.66
N LEU A 98 -23.81 -10.13 0.82
CA LEU A 98 -23.06 -11.35 1.11
C LEU A 98 -21.93 -11.11 2.12
N PRO A 99 -21.65 -12.09 3.00
CA PRO A 99 -20.47 -12.06 3.84
C PRO A 99 -19.22 -12.18 2.96
N TRP A 100 -18.23 -11.32 3.20
CA TRP A 100 -17.00 -11.24 2.43
C TRP A 100 -15.79 -11.09 3.34
N ARG A 101 -14.66 -11.67 2.93
CA ARG A 101 -13.36 -11.52 3.61
C ARG A 101 -12.60 -10.33 3.02
N PHE A 102 -12.40 -9.32 3.85
CA PHE A 102 -11.58 -8.16 3.52
C PHE A 102 -10.19 -8.30 4.12
N VAL A 103 -9.22 -7.60 3.53
CA VAL A 103 -7.86 -7.46 4.04
C VAL A 103 -7.67 -6.02 4.50
N CYS A 104 -7.25 -5.81 5.75
CA CYS A 104 -7.22 -4.50 6.38
C CYS A 104 -5.81 -4.12 6.83
N CYS A 105 -5.44 -2.85 6.68
CA CYS A 105 -4.29 -2.26 7.35
C CYS A 105 -4.60 -1.99 8.84
N GLU A 106 -3.57 -1.67 9.63
CA GLU A 106 -3.71 -1.40 11.09
C GLU A 106 -4.79 -0.35 11.38
N VAL A 107 -4.87 0.71 10.57
CA VAL A 107 -5.86 1.79 10.72
C VAL A 107 -7.30 1.28 10.50
N HIS A 108 -7.52 0.54 9.40
CA HIS A 108 -8.85 0.06 9.01
C HIS A 108 -9.28 -1.22 9.71
N LEU A 109 -8.35 -1.88 10.42
CA LEU A 109 -8.70 -2.96 11.33
C LEU A 109 -9.48 -2.41 12.52
N THR A 110 -9.01 -1.31 13.10
CA THR A 110 -9.61 -0.63 14.26
C THR A 110 -10.80 0.24 13.86
N ASN A 111 -10.68 1.04 12.79
CA ASN A 111 -11.74 1.93 12.33
C ASN A 111 -12.09 1.65 10.85
N PRO A 112 -12.93 0.64 10.57
CA PRO A 112 -13.35 0.33 9.22
C PRO A 112 -14.24 1.46 8.68
N PRO A 113 -14.12 1.86 7.41
CA PRO A 113 -15.09 2.76 6.83
C PRO A 113 -16.45 2.05 6.75
N ALA A 114 -17.53 2.78 7.01
CA ALA A 114 -18.87 2.32 6.71
C ALA A 114 -19.02 2.21 5.18
N ARG A 115 -18.82 1.01 4.63
CA ARG A 115 -19.03 0.73 3.21
C ARG A 115 -20.45 0.34 2.90
#